data_AF-A0A8G1EGL2-F1
#
_entry.id   AF-A0A8G1EGL2-F1
#
_cell.length_a   1.000
_cell.length_b   1.000
_cell.length_c   1.000
_cell.angle_alpha   90.00
_cell.angle_beta   90.00
_cell.angle_gamma   90.00
#
_symmetry.space_group_name_H-M   'P 1'
#
loop_
_entity.id
_entity.type
_entity.pdbx_description
1 polymer ?
#
loop_
_entity_poly.entity_id
_entity_poly.type
_entity_poly.pdbx_seq_one_letter_code
_entity_poly.pdbx_strand_id
1 'polypeptide(L)'
;MVLKVAMASAVVLMLATCVAPASAAEFADNNQTYIEMANGAFYDPHGDGTYYFNFSKAGGGLKAIHITNSTTNKNGAVYANQNLNGTFYISDTSKNPGCSDSAIVMFGVPGGADTTNLALSITASGYNWTLTPTIMFPSSGSLTYYSNASIGTFGNGDFLENDLELELVDCKWRPYFDENYPMYYGQDMTNTSDTYKVMFIDTGLGTLNATGLGLTDNGMIKVDYGITGYSGNALFDIYTWCNQSVQGKSVSWTNRITGTGSSGWTIGF
;
A
#
# COMPACT_ATOMS: atom_id res chain seq x y z
N MET A 1 47.33 54.33 -28.64
CA MET A 1 47.13 53.80 -30.00
C MET A 1 46.90 52.30 -29.87
N VAL A 2 45.81 51.84 -30.48
CA VAL A 2 45.16 50.54 -30.30
C VAL A 2 45.98 49.40 -30.91
N LEU A 3 46.05 48.24 -30.26
CA LEU A 3 45.92 46.96 -30.96
C LEU A 3 45.35 45.88 -30.03
N LYS A 4 44.07 45.55 -30.24
CA LYS A 4 43.44 44.30 -29.80
C LYS A 4 43.72 43.23 -30.85
N VAL A 5 44.13 42.03 -30.46
CA VAL A 5 43.92 40.81 -31.25
C VAL A 5 43.46 39.71 -30.29
N ALA A 6 42.42 39.02 -30.72
CA ALA A 6 41.58 38.11 -29.96
C ALA A 6 41.88 36.63 -30.26
N MET A 7 41.31 35.78 -29.41
CA MET A 7 40.91 34.38 -29.61
C MET A 7 41.99 33.31 -29.83
N ALA A 8 41.99 32.32 -28.92
CA ALA A 8 41.64 30.95 -29.29
C ALA A 8 41.02 30.24 -28.08
N SER A 9 39.70 30.02 -28.14
CA SER A 9 39.00 29.04 -27.31
C SER A 9 39.40 27.64 -27.80
N ALA A 10 39.93 26.80 -26.91
CA ALA A 10 39.98 25.36 -27.14
C ALA A 10 38.85 24.71 -26.34
N VAL A 11 37.72 24.54 -27.03
CA VAL A 11 36.64 23.62 -26.64
C VAL A 11 37.23 22.22 -26.67
N VAL A 12 37.22 21.52 -25.53
CA VAL A 12 37.32 20.05 -25.50
C VAL A 12 35.93 19.53 -25.19
N LEU A 13 35.29 19.05 -26.25
CA LEU A 13 34.01 18.36 -26.26
C LEU A 13 34.27 16.85 -26.22
N MET A 14 33.36 16.13 -25.56
CA MET A 14 33.21 14.67 -25.47
C MET A 14 34.09 14.00 -24.39
N LEU A 15 33.57 13.13 -23.52
CA LEU A 15 32.64 12.03 -23.82
C LEU A 15 31.77 11.62 -22.62
N ALA A 16 30.63 11.02 -22.99
CA ALA A 16 29.88 9.99 -22.28
C ALA A 16 29.10 10.41 -21.03
N THR A 17 27.93 11.03 -21.24
CA THR A 17 26.79 10.69 -20.40
C THR A 17 26.42 9.25 -20.72
N CYS A 18 26.92 8.32 -19.91
CA CYS A 18 26.29 7.03 -19.75
C CYS A 18 24.85 7.29 -19.29
N VAL A 19 23.89 7.22 -20.21
CA VAL A 19 22.52 6.92 -19.82
C VAL A 19 22.60 5.46 -19.41
N ALA A 20 22.89 5.20 -18.13
CA ALA A 20 22.47 3.95 -17.55
C ALA A 20 20.95 3.88 -17.79
N PRO A 21 20.37 2.73 -18.17
CA PRO A 21 18.95 2.59 -17.93
C PRO A 21 18.76 2.92 -16.44
N ALA A 22 17.92 3.91 -16.14
CA ALA A 22 17.40 4.07 -14.79
C ALA A 22 16.68 2.75 -14.52
N SER A 23 17.40 1.80 -13.92
CA SER A 23 16.78 0.65 -13.32
C SER A 23 16.05 1.27 -12.14
N ALA A 24 14.78 1.58 -12.35
CA ALA A 24 13.94 1.98 -11.24
C ALA A 24 14.16 0.96 -10.13
N ALA A 25 14.53 1.46 -8.96
CA ALA A 25 14.74 0.59 -7.84
C ALA A 25 13.46 -0.19 -7.61
N GLU A 26 13.55 -1.49 -7.36
CA GLU A 26 12.44 -2.28 -6.84
C GLU A 26 12.55 -2.28 -5.30
N PHE A 27 11.52 -2.77 -4.60
CA PHE A 27 11.66 -3.02 -3.17
C PHE A 27 12.94 -3.83 -2.91
N ALA A 28 13.58 -3.61 -1.76
CA ALA A 28 14.78 -4.37 -1.40
C ALA A 28 14.56 -5.90 -1.45
N ASP A 29 13.33 -6.35 -1.18
CA ASP A 29 12.85 -7.72 -1.38
C ASP A 29 11.31 -7.71 -1.50
N ASN A 30 10.71 -8.71 -2.15
CA ASN A 30 9.24 -8.86 -2.25
C ASN A 30 8.61 -9.44 -1.00
N ASN A 31 9.40 -10.05 -0.13
CA ASN A 31 8.92 -10.65 1.10
C ASN A 31 10.01 -10.63 2.16
N GLN A 32 9.65 -10.93 3.41
CA GLN A 32 10.59 -10.99 4.53
C GLN A 32 11.45 -9.71 4.65
N THR A 33 10.80 -8.57 4.44
CA THR A 33 11.44 -7.24 4.43
C THR A 33 10.69 -6.26 5.32
N TYR A 34 11.37 -5.19 5.71
CA TYR A 34 10.77 -4.06 6.41
C TYR A 34 10.33 -3.01 5.39
N ILE A 35 9.12 -2.50 5.57
CA ILE A 35 8.58 -1.44 4.70
C ILE A 35 8.17 -0.27 5.59
N GLU A 36 8.63 0.92 5.21
CA GLU A 36 8.27 2.18 5.85
C GLU A 36 6.84 2.58 5.50
N MET A 37 6.10 3.05 6.51
CA MET A 37 4.77 3.62 6.32
C MET A 37 4.89 5.13 6.14
N ALA A 38 4.20 5.71 5.17
CA ALA A 38 4.21 7.14 4.86
C ALA A 38 3.80 8.04 6.04
N ASN A 39 2.96 7.52 6.95
CA ASN A 39 2.57 8.19 8.19
C ASN A 39 3.20 7.58 9.45
N GLY A 40 4.21 6.72 9.30
CA GLY A 40 4.78 5.90 10.36
C GLY A 40 3.86 4.74 10.77
N ALA A 41 4.46 3.61 11.16
CA ALA A 41 3.73 2.48 11.70
C ALA A 41 3.00 2.87 13.00
N PHE A 42 1.69 2.65 13.09
CA PHE A 42 0.87 3.07 14.24
C PHE A 42 1.28 2.34 15.52
N TYR A 43 1.49 1.03 15.42
CA TYR A 43 1.95 0.21 16.56
C TYR A 43 3.48 0.15 16.69
N ASP A 44 4.22 0.61 15.68
CA ASP A 44 5.69 0.70 15.61
C ASP A 44 6.46 -0.34 16.45
N PRO A 45 6.37 -1.65 16.09
CA PRO A 45 6.97 -2.70 16.91
C PRO A 45 8.50 -2.66 16.95
N HIS A 46 9.15 -1.88 16.07
CA HIS A 46 10.59 -1.79 15.91
C HIS A 46 11.19 -0.43 16.31
N GLY A 47 10.36 0.61 16.46
CA GLY A 47 10.82 1.95 16.84
C GLY A 47 11.40 2.74 15.68
N ASP A 48 11.10 2.33 14.45
CA ASP A 48 11.65 2.88 13.20
C ASP A 48 10.57 3.24 12.17
N GLY A 49 9.29 3.16 12.55
CA GLY A 49 8.17 3.51 11.67
C GLY A 49 7.86 2.45 10.61
N THR A 50 8.50 1.28 10.66
CA THR A 50 8.30 0.20 9.68
C THR A 50 7.42 -0.94 10.21
N TYR A 51 6.94 -1.75 9.26
CA TYR A 51 6.44 -3.08 9.54
C TYR A 51 7.21 -4.16 8.81
N TYR A 52 7.40 -5.31 9.46
CA TYR A 52 7.95 -6.50 8.84
C TYR A 52 6.88 -7.25 8.02
N PHE A 53 7.09 -7.34 6.70
CA PHE A 53 6.24 -8.09 5.77
C PHE A 53 6.75 -9.53 5.69
N ASN A 54 5.93 -10.51 6.12
CA ASN A 54 6.34 -11.90 6.23
C ASN A 54 5.23 -12.86 5.79
N PHE A 55 5.19 -13.17 4.50
CA PHE A 55 4.35 -14.20 3.96
C PHE A 55 5.11 -15.54 3.98
N SER A 56 4.61 -16.52 4.74
CA SER A 56 5.34 -17.78 4.98
C SER A 56 5.25 -18.81 3.86
N LYS A 57 4.30 -18.68 2.93
CA LYS A 57 4.09 -19.62 1.82
C LYS A 57 3.18 -19.07 0.72
N ALA A 58 3.31 -19.62 -0.48
CA ALA A 58 2.40 -19.38 -1.60
C ALA A 58 0.94 -19.68 -1.23
N GLY A 59 0.04 -18.77 -1.60
CA GLY A 59 -1.38 -18.82 -1.27
C GLY A 59 -1.73 -18.51 0.21
N GLY A 60 -0.73 -18.35 1.09
CA GLY A 60 -0.91 -17.88 2.47
C GLY A 60 -1.34 -16.41 2.49
N GLY A 61 -2.16 -16.00 3.47
CA GLY A 61 -2.60 -14.60 3.62
C GLY A 61 -3.68 -14.12 2.64
N LEU A 62 -3.82 -14.73 1.46
CA LEU A 62 -4.67 -14.27 0.34
C LEU A 62 -6.16 -14.68 0.38
N LYS A 63 -6.72 -15.00 1.54
CA LYS A 63 -8.11 -15.53 1.62
C LYS A 63 -9.03 -14.78 2.57
N ALA A 64 -8.46 -13.95 3.44
CA ALA A 64 -9.18 -13.36 4.56
C ALA A 64 -9.52 -11.90 4.30
N ILE A 65 -8.56 -11.13 3.80
CA ILE A 65 -8.70 -9.69 3.62
C ILE A 65 -9.22 -9.42 2.22
N HIS A 66 -10.21 -8.52 2.11
CA HIS A 66 -10.80 -8.13 0.83
C HIS A 66 -11.12 -6.65 0.78
N ILE A 67 -11.07 -6.09 -0.42
CA ILE A 67 -11.64 -4.77 -0.74
C ILE A 67 -13.08 -4.96 -1.22
N THR A 68 -14.02 -4.19 -0.68
CA THR A 68 -15.44 -4.22 -1.07
C THR A 68 -16.05 -2.83 -1.11
N ASN A 69 -17.07 -2.62 -1.95
CA ASN A 69 -17.84 -1.37 -1.97
C ASN A 69 -19.12 -1.45 -1.10
N SER A 70 -19.29 -2.54 -0.34
CA SER A 70 -20.50 -2.80 0.43
C SER A 70 -20.20 -3.52 1.74
N THR A 71 -20.88 -3.08 2.80
CA THR A 71 -20.84 -3.75 4.12
C THR A 71 -21.53 -5.12 4.13
N THR A 72 -22.25 -5.49 3.07
CA THR A 72 -22.98 -6.77 2.96
C THR A 72 -22.25 -7.81 2.11
N ASN A 73 -21.33 -7.40 1.24
CA ASN A 73 -20.52 -8.30 0.43
C ASN A 73 -19.08 -8.37 0.97
N LYS A 74 -18.85 -9.25 1.96
CA LYS A 74 -17.54 -9.41 2.61
C LYS A 74 -16.44 -10.02 1.73
N ASN A 75 -16.79 -10.68 0.63
CA ASN A 75 -15.79 -11.33 -0.24
C ASN A 75 -15.21 -10.36 -1.27
N GLY A 76 -15.72 -9.12 -1.31
CA GLY A 76 -15.24 -8.13 -2.25
C GLY A 76 -15.46 -8.50 -3.72
N ALA A 77 -14.81 -7.73 -4.57
CA ALA A 77 -14.70 -7.95 -6.01
C ALA A 77 -13.55 -7.09 -6.56
N VAL A 78 -13.24 -7.27 -7.84
CA VAL A 78 -12.38 -6.35 -8.58
C VAL A 78 -13.22 -5.16 -9.04
N TYR A 79 -12.91 -3.98 -8.52
CA TYR A 79 -13.58 -2.73 -8.85
C TYR A 79 -12.64 -1.90 -9.74
N ALA A 80 -12.90 -1.90 -11.04
CA ALA A 80 -12.15 -1.09 -12.01
C ALA A 80 -12.85 0.24 -12.30
N ASN A 81 -12.11 1.20 -12.86
CA ASN A 81 -12.62 2.51 -13.28
C ASN A 81 -13.36 3.28 -12.19
N GLN A 82 -12.85 3.22 -10.97
CA GLN A 82 -13.38 3.99 -9.85
C GLN A 82 -13.03 5.48 -10.00
N ASN A 83 -13.81 6.34 -9.34
CA ASN A 83 -13.60 7.77 -9.39
C ASN A 83 -12.38 8.18 -8.55
N LEU A 84 -11.81 9.36 -8.82
CA LEU A 84 -10.74 9.97 -8.00
C LEU A 84 -11.18 10.27 -6.55
N ASN A 85 -12.48 10.28 -6.28
CA ASN A 85 -13.04 10.39 -4.94
C ASN A 85 -14.00 9.23 -4.74
N GLY A 86 -13.88 8.53 -3.62
CA GLY A 86 -14.70 7.34 -3.40
C GLY A 86 -14.57 6.77 -2.00
N THR A 87 -15.29 5.68 -1.80
CA THR A 87 -15.31 4.93 -0.55
C THR A 87 -15.14 3.46 -0.88
N PHE A 88 -14.24 2.79 -0.19
CA PHE A 88 -14.19 1.34 -0.14
C PHE A 88 -14.13 0.86 1.31
N TYR A 89 -14.35 -0.43 1.50
CA TYR A 89 -14.30 -1.09 2.79
C TYR A 89 -13.24 -2.18 2.77
N ILE A 90 -12.52 -2.30 3.87
CA ILE A 90 -11.62 -3.40 4.14
C ILE A 90 -12.38 -4.40 5.00
N SER A 91 -12.55 -5.60 4.47
CA SER A 91 -13.31 -6.66 5.13
C SER A 91 -12.44 -7.86 5.45
N ASP A 92 -12.81 -8.55 6.52
CA ASP A 92 -12.15 -9.77 6.96
C ASP A 92 -13.16 -10.93 6.97
N THR A 93 -12.84 -12.02 6.26
CA THR A 93 -13.59 -13.28 6.21
C THR A 93 -12.84 -14.44 6.87
N SER A 94 -11.82 -14.16 7.69
CA SER A 94 -11.06 -15.15 8.42
C SER A 94 -11.98 -16.01 9.31
N LYS A 95 -11.75 -17.32 9.36
CA LYS A 95 -12.61 -18.26 10.10
C LYS A 95 -12.46 -18.14 11.63
N ASN A 96 -11.34 -17.62 12.07
CA ASN A 96 -11.12 -17.24 13.46
C ASN A 96 -11.35 -15.73 13.56
N PRO A 97 -11.62 -15.15 14.74
CA PRO A 97 -11.95 -13.73 14.87
C PRO A 97 -10.89 -12.72 14.35
N GLY A 98 -9.83 -13.18 13.71
CA GLY A 98 -8.79 -12.38 13.10
C GLY A 98 -7.72 -11.99 14.12
N CYS A 99 -6.57 -11.61 13.59
CA CYS A 99 -5.54 -10.89 14.33
C CYS A 99 -5.10 -9.64 13.56
N SER A 100 -5.98 -9.13 12.69
CA SER A 100 -5.74 -7.94 11.88
C SER A 100 -5.92 -6.69 12.75
N ASP A 101 -4.88 -6.39 13.52
CA ASP A 101 -4.83 -5.29 14.49
C ASP A 101 -4.73 -3.93 13.81
N SER A 102 -4.04 -3.84 12.66
CA SER A 102 -4.03 -2.65 11.81
C SER A 102 -4.07 -2.99 10.33
N ALA A 103 -4.89 -2.28 9.57
CA ALA A 103 -4.89 -2.33 8.12
C ALA A 103 -3.98 -1.25 7.54
N ILE A 104 -3.25 -1.63 6.50
CA ILE A 104 -2.33 -0.81 5.75
C ILE A 104 -2.87 -0.70 4.33
N VAL A 105 -3.04 0.52 3.86
CA VAL A 105 -3.45 0.84 2.50
C VAL A 105 -2.20 1.04 1.66
N MET A 106 -2.00 0.20 0.65
CA MET A 106 -1.04 0.45 -0.41
C MET A 106 -1.72 1.29 -1.49
N PHE A 107 -1.14 2.42 -1.83
CA PHE A 107 -1.58 3.25 -2.95
C PHE A 107 -0.48 3.27 -4.01
N GLY A 108 -0.85 3.09 -5.28
CA GLY A 108 0.09 3.07 -6.39
C GLY A 108 -0.38 3.86 -7.59
N VAL A 109 0.58 4.41 -8.34
CA VAL A 109 0.36 5.03 -9.66
C VAL A 109 1.45 4.55 -10.62
N PRO A 110 1.23 4.57 -11.95
CA PRO A 110 2.25 4.17 -12.91
C PRO A 110 3.57 4.93 -12.68
N GLY A 111 4.71 4.24 -12.78
CA GLY A 111 6.03 4.79 -12.43
C GLY A 111 6.34 6.09 -13.17
N GLY A 112 6.11 6.10 -14.49
CA GLY A 112 6.28 7.28 -15.34
C GLY A 112 5.21 8.38 -15.20
N ALA A 113 4.27 8.27 -14.28
CA ALA A 113 3.23 9.30 -14.09
C ALA A 113 3.80 10.56 -13.42
N ASP A 114 3.37 11.75 -13.85
CA ASP A 114 3.70 12.99 -13.15
C ASP A 114 2.87 13.11 -11.86
N THR A 115 3.55 13.05 -10.72
CA THR A 115 2.96 13.10 -9.37
C THR A 115 3.31 14.37 -8.61
N THR A 116 3.90 15.37 -9.26
CA THR A 116 4.40 16.59 -8.61
C THR A 116 3.33 17.30 -7.77
N ASN A 117 2.08 17.28 -8.23
CA ASN A 117 0.94 17.91 -7.55
C ASN A 117 -0.04 16.89 -6.95
N LEU A 118 0.30 15.60 -6.93
CA LEU A 118 -0.57 14.57 -6.38
C LEU A 118 -0.79 14.84 -4.90
N ALA A 119 -2.07 14.85 -4.50
CA ALA A 119 -2.49 14.86 -3.11
C ALA A 119 -3.63 13.85 -2.92
N LEU A 120 -3.34 12.77 -2.19
CA LEU A 120 -4.24 11.74 -1.74
C LEU A 120 -4.65 12.03 -0.29
N SER A 121 -5.88 12.45 -0.06
CA SER A 121 -6.45 12.57 1.28
C SER A 121 -7.18 11.28 1.66
N ILE A 122 -6.92 10.77 2.86
CA ILE A 122 -7.61 9.59 3.42
C ILE A 122 -8.22 9.93 4.76
N THR A 123 -9.50 9.58 4.91
CA THR A 123 -10.14 9.39 6.21
C THR A 123 -10.61 7.96 6.35
N ALA A 124 -10.65 7.46 7.58
CA ALA A 124 -11.12 6.10 7.84
C ALA A 124 -12.03 6.03 9.06
N SER A 125 -12.97 5.09 9.03
CA SER A 125 -13.80 4.74 10.17
C SER A 125 -13.68 3.25 10.46
N GLY A 126 -13.55 2.88 11.73
CA GLY A 126 -13.28 1.49 12.10
C GLY A 126 -12.97 1.36 13.58
N TYR A 127 -12.49 0.17 13.96
CA TYR A 127 -12.19 -0.15 15.35
C TYR A 127 -10.69 -0.12 15.60
N ASN A 128 -10.30 0.35 16.78
CA ASN A 128 -8.97 0.16 17.34
C ASN A 128 -9.10 -0.36 18.78
N TRP A 129 -8.07 -1.06 19.24
CA TRP A 129 -8.01 -1.64 20.57
C TRP A 129 -6.57 -1.68 21.08
N THR A 130 -6.46 -1.83 22.40
CA THR A 130 -5.16 -2.13 23.03
C THR A 130 -4.76 -3.55 22.68
N LEU A 131 -3.53 -3.71 22.18
CA LEU A 131 -2.98 -5.01 21.81
C LEU A 131 -2.96 -5.97 23.01
N THR A 132 -3.35 -7.22 22.75
CA THR A 132 -3.29 -8.29 23.76
C THR A 132 -2.03 -9.16 23.55
N PRO A 133 -1.47 -9.75 24.62
CA PRO A 133 -0.26 -10.58 24.52
C PRO A 133 -0.54 -12.02 24.07
N THR A 134 -1.79 -12.37 23.78
CA THR A 134 -2.22 -13.71 23.37
C THR A 134 -2.78 -13.66 21.95
N ILE A 135 -2.68 -14.76 21.20
CA ILE A 135 -3.31 -14.94 19.88
C ILE A 135 -4.84 -14.99 20.09
N MET A 136 -5.46 -13.83 20.29
CA MET A 136 -6.88 -13.70 20.57
C MET A 136 -7.45 -12.42 20.00
N PHE A 137 -8.72 -12.54 19.63
CA PHE A 137 -9.63 -11.45 19.39
C PHE A 137 -9.60 -10.44 20.55
N PRO A 138 -9.63 -9.12 20.29
CA PRO A 138 -9.89 -8.15 21.36
C PRO A 138 -11.23 -8.45 22.03
N SER A 139 -11.28 -8.31 23.36
CA SER A 139 -12.57 -8.43 24.07
C SER A 139 -13.53 -7.33 23.61
N SER A 140 -14.85 -7.59 23.57
CA SER A 140 -15.81 -6.58 23.10
C SER A 140 -15.81 -5.29 23.93
N GLY A 141 -15.36 -5.34 25.20
CA GLY A 141 -15.21 -4.18 26.07
C GLY A 141 -13.94 -3.35 25.83
N SER A 142 -13.00 -3.82 25.00
CA SER A 142 -11.77 -3.11 24.65
C SER A 142 -11.80 -2.48 23.25
N LEU A 143 -12.95 -2.53 22.57
CA LEU A 143 -13.13 -1.99 21.23
C LEU A 143 -13.55 -0.50 21.31
N THR A 144 -12.77 0.37 20.68
CA THR A 144 -13.14 1.76 20.45
C THR A 144 -13.43 1.96 18.97
N TYR A 145 -14.63 2.44 18.62
CA TYR A 145 -14.96 2.83 17.25
C TYR A 145 -14.57 4.29 17.02
N TYR A 146 -13.79 4.52 15.97
CA TYR A 146 -13.44 5.86 15.48
C TYR A 146 -14.24 6.15 14.22
N SER A 147 -14.91 7.29 14.19
CA SER A 147 -15.65 7.76 13.01
C SER A 147 -14.88 8.89 12.34
N ASN A 148 -14.67 8.77 11.03
CA ASN A 148 -14.01 9.74 10.18
C ASN A 148 -12.66 10.22 10.73
N ALA A 149 -11.85 9.29 11.25
CA ALA A 149 -10.49 9.60 11.68
C ALA A 149 -9.68 10.10 10.47
N SER A 150 -9.01 11.24 10.64
CA SER A 150 -8.09 11.76 9.63
C SER A 150 -6.82 10.92 9.63
N ILE A 151 -6.58 10.18 8.54
CA ILE A 151 -5.38 9.36 8.40
C ILE A 151 -4.21 10.20 7.88
N GLY A 152 -4.48 11.07 6.89
CA GLY A 152 -3.46 11.98 6.37
C GLY A 152 -3.79 12.52 4.99
N THR A 153 -2.87 13.33 4.48
CA THR A 153 -2.80 13.71 3.06
C THR A 153 -1.38 13.43 2.58
N PHE A 154 -1.28 12.65 1.52
CA PHE A 154 -0.04 12.07 1.00
C PHE A 154 0.20 12.54 -0.43
N GLY A 155 1.46 12.79 -0.79
CA GLY A 155 1.86 13.29 -2.09
C GLY A 155 3.14 12.64 -2.60
N ASN A 156 3.86 13.36 -3.45
CA ASN A 156 5.03 12.81 -4.14
C ASN A 156 6.14 12.31 -3.20
N GLY A 157 6.34 12.99 -2.07
CA GLY A 157 7.41 12.65 -1.12
C GLY A 157 7.07 11.47 -0.19
N ASP A 158 5.87 10.89 -0.32
CA ASP A 158 5.42 9.76 0.50
C ASP A 158 5.53 8.42 -0.24
N PHE A 159 5.90 8.44 -1.52
CA PHE A 159 6.23 7.22 -2.26
C PHE A 159 7.54 6.64 -1.74
N LEU A 160 7.66 5.31 -1.79
CA LEU A 160 8.89 4.65 -1.41
C LEU A 160 10.05 5.09 -2.31
N GLU A 161 11.17 5.38 -1.65
CA GLU A 161 12.45 5.72 -2.27
C GLU A 161 13.47 4.61 -2.01
N ASN A 162 14.46 4.50 -2.89
CA ASN A 162 15.62 3.66 -2.66
C ASN A 162 16.63 4.38 -1.76
N ASP A 163 16.95 3.76 -0.62
CA ASP A 163 17.91 4.23 0.38
C ASP A 163 19.29 4.63 -0.19
N LEU A 164 19.69 4.07 -1.33
CA LEU A 164 21.01 4.33 -1.93
C LEU A 164 21.04 5.57 -2.84
N GLU A 165 19.93 5.90 -3.48
CA GLU A 165 19.91 6.90 -4.58
C GLU A 165 18.85 8.00 -4.38
N LEU A 166 17.98 7.91 -3.37
CA LEU A 166 16.83 8.82 -3.15
C LEU A 166 15.94 8.92 -4.41
N GLU A 167 15.93 7.86 -5.21
CA GLU A 167 15.09 7.72 -6.39
C GLU A 167 13.82 6.94 -6.03
N LEU A 168 12.70 7.32 -6.64
CA LEU A 168 11.44 6.60 -6.47
C LEU A 168 11.59 5.15 -6.93
N VAL A 169 11.01 4.25 -6.14
CA VAL A 169 11.00 2.83 -6.42
C VAL A 169 9.86 2.55 -7.42
N ASP A 170 10.18 2.21 -8.68
CA ASP A 170 9.15 1.70 -9.61
C ASP A 170 9.12 0.17 -9.54
N CYS A 171 8.04 -0.33 -8.95
CA CYS A 171 7.80 -1.73 -8.73
C CYS A 171 6.89 -2.30 -9.82
N LYS A 172 7.26 -3.45 -10.39
CA LYS A 172 6.36 -4.21 -11.26
C LYS A 172 5.38 -5.08 -10.48
N TRP A 173 5.79 -5.50 -9.30
CA TRP A 173 5.08 -6.43 -8.42
C TRP A 173 4.89 -5.79 -7.05
N ARG A 174 3.96 -6.30 -6.26
CA ARG A 174 3.72 -5.83 -4.89
C ARG A 174 4.24 -6.84 -3.84
N PRO A 175 4.53 -6.42 -2.60
CA PRO A 175 5.08 -7.30 -1.58
C PRO A 175 4.17 -8.50 -1.32
N TYR A 176 4.69 -9.70 -1.53
CA TYR A 176 4.04 -10.98 -1.28
C TYR A 176 5.06 -12.13 -1.37
N PHE A 177 4.69 -13.35 -0.96
CA PHE A 177 5.55 -14.53 -1.07
C PHE A 177 6.05 -14.81 -2.49
N ASP A 178 5.19 -14.67 -3.50
CA ASP A 178 5.56 -14.89 -4.89
C ASP A 178 6.25 -13.63 -5.46
N GLU A 179 7.45 -13.76 -6.02
CA GLU A 179 8.30 -12.65 -6.53
C GLU A 179 7.58 -11.76 -7.56
N ASN A 180 6.67 -12.31 -8.35
CA ASN A 180 5.94 -11.58 -9.39
C ASN A 180 4.45 -11.47 -9.07
N TYR A 181 4.10 -11.18 -7.82
CA TYR A 181 2.70 -10.98 -7.47
C TYR A 181 2.17 -9.65 -8.03
N PRO A 182 1.12 -9.64 -8.87
CA PRO A 182 0.66 -8.44 -9.57
C PRO A 182 0.19 -7.30 -8.65
N MET A 183 0.39 -6.06 -9.11
CA MET A 183 -0.14 -4.82 -8.54
C MET A 183 -1.66 -4.68 -8.71
N TYR A 184 -2.21 -5.20 -9.81
CA TYR A 184 -3.65 -5.13 -10.09
C TYR A 184 -4.12 -6.36 -10.86
N TYR A 185 -5.45 -6.56 -10.85
CA TYR A 185 -6.04 -7.73 -11.49
C TYR A 185 -5.84 -7.67 -13.00
N GLY A 186 -5.16 -8.67 -13.56
CA GLY A 186 -4.93 -8.79 -14.99
C GLY A 186 -3.68 -8.08 -15.50
N GLN A 187 -2.80 -7.57 -14.62
CA GLN A 187 -1.50 -7.07 -15.03
C GLN A 187 -0.70 -8.14 -15.79
N ASP A 188 -0.10 -7.74 -16.92
CA ASP A 188 0.79 -8.61 -17.68
C ASP A 188 2.19 -8.62 -17.05
N MET A 189 2.47 -9.66 -16.26
CA MET A 189 3.77 -9.82 -15.61
C MET A 189 4.91 -10.11 -16.60
N THR A 190 4.68 -10.20 -17.91
CA THR A 190 5.74 -10.24 -18.93
C THR A 190 6.11 -8.85 -19.44
N ASN A 191 5.22 -7.85 -19.32
CA ASN A 191 5.49 -6.46 -19.68
C ASN A 191 6.39 -5.80 -18.62
N THR A 192 7.64 -5.51 -18.95
CA THR A 192 8.60 -4.88 -18.03
C THR A 192 8.45 -3.37 -17.92
N SER A 193 7.61 -2.75 -18.76
CA SER A 193 7.32 -1.31 -18.70
C SER A 193 6.09 -0.97 -17.88
N ASP A 194 5.35 -1.97 -17.41
CA ASP A 194 4.16 -1.79 -16.55
C ASP A 194 4.59 -1.77 -15.08
N THR A 195 5.17 -0.64 -14.67
CA THR A 195 5.73 -0.41 -13.33
C THR A 195 4.94 0.66 -12.58
N TYR A 196 5.06 0.65 -11.25
CA TYR A 196 4.30 1.48 -10.34
C TYR A 196 5.16 1.99 -9.19
N LYS A 197 5.08 3.28 -8.89
CA LYS A 197 5.53 3.82 -7.62
C LYS A 197 4.41 3.66 -6.59
N VAL A 198 4.79 3.29 -5.37
CA VAL A 198 3.84 2.91 -4.32
C VAL A 198 4.19 3.53 -2.98
N MET A 199 3.16 3.80 -2.17
CA MET A 199 3.26 4.23 -0.78
C MET A 199 2.41 3.32 0.09
N PHE A 200 2.79 3.16 1.36
CA PHE A 200 2.08 2.36 2.34
C PHE A 200 1.58 3.25 3.48
N ILE A 201 0.30 3.19 3.77
CA ILE A 201 -0.36 4.10 4.70
C ILE A 201 -1.02 3.26 5.79
N ASP A 202 -0.59 3.44 7.04
CA ASP A 202 -1.20 2.75 8.16
C ASP A 202 -2.48 3.47 8.60
N THR A 203 -3.59 2.75 8.70
CA THR A 203 -4.86 3.32 9.16
C THR A 203 -4.94 3.41 10.68
N GLY A 204 -4.14 2.63 11.41
CA GLY A 204 -4.28 2.41 12.85
C GLY A 204 -5.59 1.72 13.24
N LEU A 205 -6.35 1.18 12.27
CA LEU A 205 -7.64 0.54 12.49
C LEU A 205 -7.56 -0.93 12.12
N GLY A 206 -8.16 -1.79 12.94
CA GLY A 206 -8.19 -3.22 12.70
C GLY A 206 -9.54 -3.69 12.17
N THR A 207 -9.52 -4.80 11.44
CA THR A 207 -10.73 -5.45 10.93
C THR A 207 -11.21 -6.53 11.90
N LEU A 208 -12.53 -6.63 12.09
CA LEU A 208 -13.14 -7.59 13.01
C LEU A 208 -14.14 -8.47 12.26
N ASN A 209 -13.83 -9.76 12.08
CA ASN A 209 -14.81 -10.71 11.58
C ASN A 209 -15.72 -11.26 12.70
N ALA A 210 -16.48 -10.37 13.33
CA ALA A 210 -17.32 -10.74 14.48
C ALA A 210 -18.80 -10.77 14.08
N THR A 211 -19.15 -11.82 13.34
CA THR A 211 -20.55 -12.05 12.93
C THR A 211 -21.44 -12.10 14.17
N GLY A 212 -22.44 -11.21 14.25
CA GLY A 212 -23.42 -11.18 15.34
C GLY A 212 -23.10 -10.27 16.52
N LEU A 213 -21.98 -9.53 16.52
CA LEU A 213 -21.67 -8.55 17.58
C LEU A 213 -22.34 -7.17 17.39
N GLY A 214 -23.07 -6.95 16.29
CA GLY A 214 -23.72 -5.66 16.02
C GLY A 214 -22.75 -4.50 15.81
N LEU A 215 -21.53 -4.80 15.37
CA LEU A 215 -20.50 -3.80 15.08
C LEU A 215 -20.92 -2.90 13.92
N THR A 216 -20.57 -1.62 14.01
CA THR A 216 -20.68 -0.68 12.89
C THR A 216 -19.94 -1.22 11.68
N ASP A 217 -20.54 -1.07 10.49
CA ASP A 217 -20.02 -1.59 9.23
C ASP A 217 -19.64 -3.09 9.27
N ASN A 218 -20.28 -3.87 10.14
CA ASN A 218 -19.98 -5.28 10.36
C ASN A 218 -18.51 -5.56 10.76
N GLY A 219 -17.85 -4.60 11.41
CA GLY A 219 -16.45 -4.70 11.82
C GLY A 219 -15.44 -4.43 10.70
N MET A 220 -15.91 -3.96 9.54
CA MET A 220 -15.06 -3.50 8.46
C MET A 220 -14.45 -2.14 8.77
N ILE A 221 -13.37 -1.80 8.07
CA ILE A 221 -12.84 -0.45 8.04
C ILE A 221 -13.41 0.24 6.80
N LYS A 222 -14.10 1.35 6.98
CA LYS A 222 -14.51 2.24 5.89
C LYS A 222 -13.35 3.18 5.58
N VAL A 223 -12.92 3.25 4.32
CA VAL A 223 -11.89 4.17 3.84
C VAL A 223 -12.53 5.10 2.84
N ASP A 224 -12.55 6.39 3.16
CA ASP A 224 -12.94 7.45 2.24
C ASP A 224 -11.66 8.11 1.70
N TYR A 225 -11.52 8.17 0.37
CA TYR A 225 -10.35 8.72 -0.30
C TYR A 225 -10.73 9.84 -1.26
N GLY A 226 -9.80 10.78 -1.43
CA GLY A 226 -9.89 11.83 -2.45
C GLY A 226 -8.53 12.13 -3.04
N ILE A 227 -8.43 12.06 -4.36
CA ILE A 227 -7.21 12.36 -5.12
C ILE A 227 -7.41 13.68 -5.84
N THR A 228 -6.48 14.62 -5.62
CA THR A 228 -6.43 15.92 -6.27
C THR A 228 -5.05 16.18 -6.88
N GLY A 229 -4.98 17.10 -7.84
CA GLY A 229 -3.74 17.45 -8.53
C GLY A 229 -3.12 16.31 -9.37
N TYR A 230 -3.86 15.21 -9.54
CA TYR A 230 -3.52 14.05 -10.35
C TYR A 230 -4.77 13.55 -11.08
N SER A 231 -4.64 13.15 -12.35
CA SER A 231 -5.75 12.68 -13.18
C SER A 231 -5.45 11.39 -13.97
N GLY A 232 -4.39 10.69 -13.59
CA GLY A 232 -3.98 9.44 -14.23
C GLY A 232 -4.52 8.20 -13.53
N ASN A 233 -3.91 7.06 -13.86
CA ASN A 233 -4.30 5.77 -13.30
C ASN A 233 -3.78 5.60 -11.88
N ALA A 234 -4.58 4.98 -11.01
CA ALA A 234 -4.15 4.68 -9.65
C ALA A 234 -4.79 3.38 -9.14
N LEU A 235 -4.16 2.75 -8.16
CA LEU A 235 -4.67 1.54 -7.52
C LEU A 235 -4.57 1.63 -6.01
N PHE A 236 -5.47 0.89 -5.35
CA PHE A 236 -5.41 0.61 -3.93
C PHE A 236 -5.39 -0.90 -3.70
N ASP A 237 -4.52 -1.31 -2.81
CA ASP A 237 -4.41 -2.66 -2.27
C ASP A 237 -4.29 -2.61 -0.74
N ILE A 238 -4.54 -3.74 -0.08
CA ILE A 238 -4.62 -3.80 1.38
C ILE A 238 -3.70 -4.86 1.94
N TYR A 239 -3.05 -4.50 3.02
CA TYR A 239 -2.30 -5.38 3.90
C TYR A 239 -2.86 -5.30 5.31
N THR A 240 -2.66 -6.32 6.14
CA THR A 240 -2.95 -6.19 7.58
C THR A 240 -1.81 -6.71 8.43
N TRP A 241 -1.41 -5.89 9.40
CA TRP A 241 -0.47 -6.24 10.45
C TRP A 241 -1.17 -6.93 11.62
N CYS A 242 -0.45 -7.84 12.26
CA CYS A 242 -0.92 -8.61 13.40
C CYS A 242 0.15 -8.68 14.49
N ASN A 243 -0.21 -8.32 15.72
CA ASN A 243 0.68 -8.39 16.88
C ASN A 243 0.95 -9.83 17.32
N GLN A 244 -0.05 -10.71 17.18
CA GLN A 244 0.00 -12.10 17.68
C GLN A 244 -0.39 -13.06 16.58
N SER A 245 0.42 -13.16 15.52
CA SER A 245 0.28 -14.20 14.52
C SER A 245 1.19 -15.38 14.83
N VAL A 246 0.90 -16.54 14.25
CA VAL A 246 1.84 -17.68 14.29
C VAL A 246 3.13 -17.41 13.50
N GLN A 247 3.16 -16.33 12.70
CA GLN A 247 4.31 -15.81 11.97
C GLN A 247 5.04 -14.68 12.73
N GLY A 248 4.66 -14.40 13.98
CA GLY A 248 5.19 -13.31 14.79
C GLY A 248 4.45 -11.98 14.60
N LYS A 249 5.09 -10.88 14.99
CA LYS A 249 4.59 -9.51 14.82
C LYS A 249 4.87 -9.06 13.38
N SER A 250 3.91 -9.23 12.48
CA SER A 250 4.18 -8.99 11.06
C SER A 250 2.91 -8.70 10.25
N VAL A 251 3.13 -8.15 9.06
CA VAL A 251 2.17 -8.13 7.97
C VAL A 251 2.21 -9.49 7.27
N SER A 252 1.12 -10.24 7.37
CA SER A 252 1.03 -11.61 6.83
C SER A 252 -0.24 -11.88 6.01
N TRP A 253 -1.08 -10.86 5.81
CA TRP A 253 -2.30 -10.94 5.04
C TRP A 253 -2.43 -9.77 4.08
N THR A 254 -3.04 -10.03 2.93
CA THR A 254 -3.33 -9.04 1.89
C THR A 254 -4.54 -9.50 1.06
N ASN A 255 -5.19 -8.58 0.37
CA ASN A 255 -6.24 -8.90 -0.60
C ASN A 255 -5.69 -9.75 -1.74
N ARG A 256 -6.47 -10.69 -2.26
CA ARG A 256 -6.05 -11.48 -3.43
C ARG A 256 -6.23 -10.64 -4.70
N ILE A 257 -5.26 -10.64 -5.59
CA ILE A 257 -5.36 -9.97 -6.91
C ILE A 257 -5.39 -10.97 -8.07
N THR A 258 -5.08 -12.25 -7.86
CA THR A 258 -5.11 -13.27 -8.91
C THR A 258 -6.10 -14.42 -8.65
N GLY A 259 -6.81 -14.83 -9.70
CA GLY A 259 -7.73 -15.97 -9.68
C GLY A 259 -9.06 -15.74 -8.98
N THR A 260 -9.71 -16.82 -8.53
CA THR A 260 -11.01 -16.74 -7.85
C THR A 260 -10.86 -16.12 -6.46
N GLY A 261 -11.79 -15.21 -6.13
CA GLY A 261 -11.78 -14.47 -4.87
C GLY A 261 -10.87 -13.23 -4.90
N SER A 262 -10.46 -12.78 -6.09
CA SER A 262 -9.74 -11.52 -6.20
C SER A 262 -10.61 -10.33 -5.79
N SER A 263 -10.01 -9.41 -5.06
CA SER A 263 -10.57 -8.09 -4.80
C SER A 263 -9.50 -7.03 -4.94
N GLY A 264 -9.84 -5.92 -5.57
CA GLY A 264 -8.90 -4.85 -5.92
C GLY A 264 -9.67 -3.58 -6.26
N TRP A 265 -9.00 -2.43 -6.19
CA TRP A 265 -9.63 -1.15 -6.45
C TRP A 265 -8.74 -0.30 -7.36
N THR A 266 -9.21 -0.02 -8.57
CA THR A 266 -8.42 0.71 -9.56
C THR A 266 -9.19 1.87 -10.18
N ILE A 267 -8.45 2.92 -10.54
CA ILE A 267 -8.92 4.19 -11.07
C ILE A 267 -8.28 4.35 -12.46
N GLY A 268 -9.10 4.54 -13.50
CA GLY A 268 -8.64 4.79 -14.87
C GLY A 268 -8.11 3.58 -15.67
N PHE A 269 -8.38 2.35 -15.24
CA PHE A 269 -7.90 1.10 -15.89
C PHE A 269 -8.88 0.52 -16.91
#